data_AF-A0A4J1RFP6-F1
#
_entry.id   AF-A0A4J1RFP6-F1
#
_cell.length_a   1.000
_cell.length_b   1.000
_cell.length_c   1.000
_cell.angle_alpha   90.00
_cell.angle_beta   90.00
_cell.angle_gamma   90.00
#
_symmetry.space_group_name_H-M   'P 1'
#
loop_
_entity.id
_entity.type
_entity.pdbx_description
1 polymer ?
#
loop_
_entity_poly.entity_id
_entity_poly.type
_entity_poly.pdbx_seq_one_letter_code
_entity_poly.pdbx_strand_id
1 'polypeptide(L)'
;MVSGGFRLDFLLETARLARSTYYYQLKQLDGVDKDKEIKTEIQAIYNEHKGNYGYRRIHLELRNRGFVVNHKKVQRLMKVLGLTARIRRKRKYSSYQGEIGKKAENLIQRQFEATKPMEKCYTDVTEFAIPASTQKLYLLPVLDGFNSEISPIIFQLHQT
;
A
#
# COMPACT_ATOMS: atom_id res chain seq x y z
N MET A 1 -34.75 14.38 6.07
CA MET A 1 -35.97 13.89 6.75
C MET A 1 -37.11 14.78 6.29
N VAL A 2 -38.00 14.27 5.45
CA VAL A 2 -39.13 15.06 4.93
C VAL A 2 -40.15 15.19 6.07
N SER A 3 -40.26 16.39 6.63
CA SER A 3 -41.14 16.80 7.72
C SER A 3 -42.52 17.21 7.22
N GLY A 4 -43.06 16.48 6.24
CA GLY A 4 -44.44 16.61 5.77
C GLY A 4 -45.21 15.36 6.19
N GLY A 5 -46.10 15.49 7.17
CA GLY A 5 -46.89 14.38 7.70
C GLY A 5 -47.95 13.90 6.71
N PHE A 6 -47.56 13.09 5.73
CA PHE A 6 -48.50 12.39 4.85
C PHE A 6 -49.11 11.18 5.57
N ARG A 7 -50.40 10.94 5.38
CA ARG A 7 -51.06 9.74 5.91
C ARG A 7 -50.43 8.50 5.30
N LEU A 8 -50.07 7.53 6.15
CA LEU A 8 -49.45 6.27 5.76
C LEU A 8 -50.25 5.53 4.67
N ASP A 9 -51.57 5.60 4.72
CA ASP A 9 -52.46 4.95 3.74
C ASP A 9 -52.16 5.39 2.29
N PHE A 10 -52.02 6.71 2.05
CA PHE A 10 -51.71 7.24 0.72
C PHE A 10 -50.30 6.87 0.24
N LEU A 11 -49.34 6.81 1.17
CA LEU A 11 -47.96 6.40 0.86
C LEU A 11 -47.91 4.92 0.46
N LEU A 12 -48.67 4.06 1.12
CA LEU A 12 -48.76 2.64 0.81
C LEU A 12 -49.49 2.39 -0.51
N GLU A 13 -50.54 3.15 -0.79
CA GLU A 13 -51.29 3.06 -2.05
C GLU A 13 -50.44 3.50 -3.26
N THR A 14 -49.75 4.64 -3.16
CA THR A 14 -48.83 5.12 -4.19
C THR A 14 -47.64 4.18 -4.41
N ALA A 15 -47.10 3.60 -3.33
CA ALA A 15 -46.03 2.59 -3.40
C ALA A 15 -46.54 1.19 -3.79
N ARG A 16 -47.86 0.99 -3.94
CA ARG A 16 -48.51 -0.31 -4.17
C ARG A 16 -48.06 -1.40 -3.19
N LEU A 17 -47.94 -1.06 -1.92
CA LEU A 17 -47.44 -1.93 -0.86
C LEU A 17 -48.55 -2.24 0.15
N ALA A 18 -48.75 -3.53 0.45
CA ALA A 18 -49.75 -3.91 1.44
C ALA A 18 -49.35 -3.45 2.85
N ARG A 19 -50.34 -3.01 3.64
CA ARG A 19 -50.12 -2.50 5.00
C ARG A 19 -49.48 -3.54 5.93
N SER A 20 -49.83 -4.81 5.76
CA SER A 20 -49.19 -5.93 6.48
C SER A 20 -47.70 -6.07 6.16
N THR A 21 -47.32 -5.89 4.89
CA THR A 21 -45.92 -5.93 4.44
C THR A 21 -45.11 -4.78 5.05
N TYR A 22 -45.69 -3.58 5.13
CA TYR A 22 -45.05 -2.43 5.77
C TYR A 22 -44.73 -2.69 7.24
N TYR A 23 -45.72 -3.10 8.05
CA TYR A 23 -45.47 -3.37 9.46
C TYR A 23 -44.58 -4.60 9.70
N TYR A 24 -44.63 -5.61 8.81
CA TYR A 24 -43.69 -6.72 8.83
C TYR A 24 -42.25 -6.25 8.63
N GLN A 25 -42.00 -5.41 7.62
CA GLN A 25 -40.69 -4.83 7.35
C GLN A 25 -40.24 -3.88 8.47
N LEU A 26 -41.15 -3.06 8.99
CA LEU A 26 -40.90 -2.18 10.13
C LEU A 26 -40.41 -2.98 11.35
N LYS A 27 -41.11 -4.08 11.67
CA LYS A 27 -40.74 -4.97 12.77
C LYS A 27 -39.39 -5.67 12.54
N GLN A 28 -39.03 -5.96 11.30
CA GLN A 28 -37.71 -6.51 10.96
C GLN A 28 -36.60 -5.46 11.05
N LEU A 29 -36.89 -4.19 10.74
CA LEU A 29 -35.97 -3.07 10.88
C LEU A 29 -35.74 -2.68 12.35
N ASP A 30 -36.77 -2.82 13.19
CA ASP A 30 -36.69 -2.65 14.65
C ASP A 30 -35.98 -3.80 15.37
N GLY A 31 -35.55 -4.83 14.64
CA GLY A 31 -34.77 -5.94 15.18
C GLY A 31 -33.41 -5.46 15.71
N VAL A 32 -33.05 -5.93 16.91
CA VAL A 32 -31.71 -5.69 17.49
C VAL A 32 -30.64 -6.17 16.51
N ASP A 33 -29.71 -5.28 16.14
CA ASP A 33 -28.60 -5.61 15.25
C ASP A 33 -27.72 -6.68 15.90
N LYS A 34 -27.92 -7.94 15.48
CA LYS A 34 -27.19 -9.12 15.96
C LYS A 34 -25.68 -8.99 15.74
N ASP A 35 -25.26 -8.14 14.80
CA ASP A 35 -23.87 -7.92 14.46
C ASP A 35 -23.26 -6.70 15.18
N LYS A 36 -24.00 -6.05 16.10
CA LYS A 36 -23.56 -4.82 16.78
C LYS A 36 -22.24 -5.00 17.52
N GLU A 37 -22.10 -6.09 18.29
CA GLU A 37 -20.89 -6.40 19.04
C GLU A 37 -19.67 -6.63 18.12
N ILE A 38 -19.88 -7.37 17.03
CA ILE A 38 -18.81 -7.61 16.04
C ILE A 38 -18.45 -6.30 15.33
N LYS A 39 -19.42 -5.44 15.01
CA LYS A 39 -19.18 -4.13 14.39
C LYS A 39 -18.37 -3.22 15.31
N THR A 40 -18.69 -3.17 16.59
CA THR A 40 -17.92 -2.39 17.57
C THR A 40 -16.48 -2.90 17.68
N GLU A 41 -16.28 -4.20 17.70
CA GLU A 41 -14.94 -4.79 17.78
C GLU A 41 -14.11 -4.56 16.50
N ILE A 42 -14.74 -4.72 15.33
CA ILE A 42 -14.12 -4.37 14.04
C ILE A 42 -13.65 -2.91 14.03
N GLN A 43 -14.48 -1.99 14.54
CA GLN A 43 -14.13 -0.57 14.60
C GLN A 43 -12.98 -0.31 15.58
N ALA A 44 -12.96 -0.99 16.73
CA ALA A 44 -11.89 -0.89 17.72
C ALA A 44 -10.55 -1.34 17.13
N ILE A 45 -10.49 -2.54 16.54
CA ILE A 45 -9.30 -3.08 15.86
C ILE A 45 -8.83 -2.14 14.74
N TYR A 46 -9.77 -1.63 13.93
CA TYR A 46 -9.44 -0.73 12.84
C TYR A 46 -8.79 0.57 13.33
N ASN A 47 -9.32 1.16 14.42
CA ASN A 47 -8.81 2.39 15.01
C ASN A 47 -7.45 2.19 15.68
N GLU A 48 -7.28 1.09 16.43
CA GLU A 48 -6.02 0.69 17.06
C GLU A 48 -4.88 0.61 16.05
N HIS A 49 -5.15 0.00 14.89
CA HIS A 49 -4.17 -0.11 13.80
C HIS A 49 -4.18 1.07 12.82
N LYS A 50 -4.78 2.21 13.20
CA LYS A 50 -4.81 3.47 12.43
C LYS A 50 -5.34 3.31 11.01
N GLY A 51 -6.26 2.37 10.80
CA GLY A 51 -6.87 2.05 9.51
C GLY A 51 -5.96 1.32 8.52
N ASN A 52 -4.82 0.78 8.96
CA ASN A 52 -3.91 0.02 8.09
C ASN A 52 -4.39 -1.41 7.82
N TYR A 53 -5.29 -1.93 8.65
CA TYR A 53 -5.74 -3.31 8.56
C TYR A 53 -6.95 -3.43 7.64
N GLY A 54 -6.84 -4.31 6.64
CA GLY A 54 -7.97 -4.77 5.83
C GLY A 54 -8.67 -5.96 6.46
N TYR A 55 -9.77 -6.38 5.84
CA TYR A 55 -10.65 -7.43 6.38
C TYR A 55 -9.95 -8.74 6.73
N ARG A 56 -8.89 -9.13 6.00
CA ARG A 56 -8.10 -10.33 6.32
C ARG A 56 -7.37 -10.21 7.65
N ARG A 57 -6.72 -9.06 7.90
CA ARG A 57 -6.00 -8.80 9.15
C ARG A 57 -6.96 -8.59 10.31
N ILE A 58 -8.07 -7.88 10.09
CA ILE A 58 -9.11 -7.73 11.11
C ILE A 58 -9.74 -9.08 11.46
N HIS A 59 -10.00 -9.95 10.48
CA HIS A 59 -10.51 -11.29 10.74
C HIS A 59 -9.55 -12.13 11.60
N LEU A 60 -8.25 -12.07 11.33
CA LEU A 60 -7.24 -12.75 12.17
C LEU A 60 -7.24 -12.18 13.59
N GLU A 61 -7.28 -10.86 13.73
CA GLU A 61 -7.28 -10.21 15.04
C GLU A 61 -8.54 -10.50 15.85
N LEU A 62 -9.70 -10.52 15.19
CA LEU A 62 -10.96 -10.97 15.79
C LEU A 62 -10.84 -12.41 16.31
N ARG A 63 -10.20 -13.31 15.54
CA ARG A 63 -9.97 -14.68 15.97
C ARG A 63 -9.03 -14.76 17.18
N ASN A 64 -7.99 -13.92 17.22
CA ASN A 64 -7.09 -13.80 18.36
C ASN A 64 -7.83 -13.34 19.63
N ARG A 65 -8.86 -12.51 19.47
CA ARG A 65 -9.74 -12.03 20.55
C ARG A 65 -10.89 -12.99 20.90
N GLY A 66 -10.89 -14.20 20.33
CA GLY A 66 -11.88 -15.24 20.63
C GLY A 66 -13.15 -15.22 19.78
N PHE A 67 -13.27 -14.31 18.80
CA PHE A 67 -14.44 -14.27 17.93
C PHE A 67 -14.35 -15.28 16.78
N VAL A 68 -15.31 -16.20 16.71
CA VAL A 68 -15.43 -17.18 15.61
C VAL A 68 -16.36 -16.62 14.52
N VAL A 69 -15.81 -15.81 13.63
CA VAL A 69 -16.58 -15.13 12.57
C VAL A 69 -15.97 -15.41 11.20
N ASN A 70 -16.76 -15.80 10.21
CA ASN A 70 -16.26 -16.03 8.84
C ASN A 70 -15.71 -14.73 8.22
N HIS A 71 -14.56 -14.80 7.54
CA HIS A 71 -13.94 -13.68 6.83
C HIS A 71 -14.90 -12.95 5.86
N LYS A 72 -15.83 -13.66 5.21
CA LYS A 72 -16.85 -13.04 4.33
C LYS A 72 -17.79 -12.11 5.10
N LYS A 73 -18.16 -12.50 6.33
CA LYS A 73 -19.00 -11.68 7.22
C LYS A 73 -18.25 -10.44 7.67
N VAL A 74 -16.97 -10.57 8.06
CA VAL A 74 -16.10 -9.42 8.40
C VAL A 74 -16.00 -8.45 7.22
N GLN A 75 -15.77 -8.95 6.01
CA GLN A 75 -15.70 -8.12 4.80
C GLN A 75 -17.01 -7.36 4.54
N ARG A 76 -18.15 -8.04 4.66
CA ARG A 76 -19.48 -7.41 4.52
C ARG A 76 -19.69 -6.31 5.56
N LEU A 77 -19.37 -6.59 6.83
CA LEU A 77 -19.54 -5.63 7.93
C LEU A 77 -18.63 -4.41 7.78
N MET A 78 -17.37 -4.60 7.40
CA MET A 78 -16.47 -3.48 7.08
C MET A 78 -17.03 -2.61 5.95
N LYS A 79 -17.61 -3.21 4.90
CA LYS A 79 -18.24 -2.46 3.81
C LYS A 79 -19.44 -1.64 4.28
N VAL A 80 -20.29 -2.22 5.14
CA VAL A 80 -21.43 -1.51 5.76
C VAL A 80 -20.95 -0.34 6.62
N LEU A 81 -19.83 -0.49 7.33
CA LEU A 81 -19.22 0.56 8.15
C LEU A 81 -18.39 1.58 7.34
N GLY A 82 -18.22 1.38 6.03
CA GLY A 82 -17.36 2.24 5.20
C GLY A 82 -15.86 2.13 5.50
N LEU A 83 -15.42 1.04 6.14
CA LEU A 83 -14.03 0.83 6.53
C LEU A 83 -13.22 0.20 5.39
N THR A 84 -12.15 0.87 4.98
CA THR A 84 -11.22 0.37 3.96
C THR A 84 -9.78 0.55 4.40
N ALA A 85 -8.94 -0.45 4.16
CA ALA A 85 -7.53 -0.36 4.51
C ALA A 85 -6.85 0.80 3.76
N ARG A 86 -6.14 1.65 4.50
CA ARG A 86 -5.29 2.70 3.92
C ARG A 86 -4.05 2.05 3.34
N ILE A 87 -4.03 1.85 2.02
CA ILE A 87 -2.85 1.36 1.31
C ILE A 87 -1.87 2.53 1.18
N ARG A 88 -0.74 2.47 1.90
CA ARG A 88 0.35 3.42 1.72
C ARG A 88 0.91 3.26 0.30
N ARG A 89 0.77 4.29 -0.54
CA ARG A 89 1.45 4.31 -1.84
C ARG A 89 2.95 4.12 -1.62
N LYS A 90 3.55 3.13 -2.28
CA LYS A 90 4.99 2.91 -2.30
C LYS A 90 5.61 4.17 -2.91
N ARG A 91 6.32 4.99 -2.11
CA ARG A 91 7.06 6.13 -2.65
C ARG A 91 8.25 5.57 -3.45
N LYS A 92 8.45 6.04 -4.68
CA LYS A 92 9.72 5.78 -5.39
C LYS A 92 10.82 6.47 -4.57
N TYR A 93 11.90 5.75 -4.28
CA TYR A 93 13.09 6.34 -3.68
C TYR A 93 13.64 7.41 -4.61
N SER A 94 14.00 8.57 -4.06
CA SER A 94 14.64 9.67 -4.79
C SER A 94 15.81 10.15 -3.95
N SER A 95 17.03 9.82 -4.36
CA SER A 95 18.28 10.34 -3.79
C SER A 95 18.59 11.77 -4.24
N TYR A 96 17.80 12.32 -5.17
CA TYR A 96 17.98 13.67 -5.70
C TYR A 96 17.73 14.72 -4.60
N GLN A 97 18.80 15.39 -4.15
CA GLN A 97 18.79 16.45 -3.14
C GLN A 97 18.69 17.87 -3.74
N GLY A 98 18.45 17.99 -5.06
CA GLY A 98 18.53 19.25 -5.80
C GLY A 98 19.88 19.45 -6.49
N GLU A 99 20.05 20.59 -7.17
CA GLU A 99 21.33 20.96 -7.80
C GLU A 99 22.31 21.47 -6.73
N ILE A 100 22.98 20.55 -6.06
CA ILE A 100 24.02 20.87 -5.08
C ILE A 100 25.38 20.86 -5.81
N GLY A 101 26.05 22.02 -5.87
CA GLY A 101 27.42 22.16 -6.34
C GLY A 101 27.59 22.61 -7.80
N LYS A 102 28.85 22.77 -8.24
CA LYS A 102 29.22 23.12 -9.62
C LYS A 102 29.19 21.86 -10.49
N LYS A 103 28.20 21.75 -11.36
CA LYS A 103 28.09 20.65 -12.32
C LYS A 103 29.20 20.77 -13.37
N ALA A 104 29.97 19.71 -13.56
CA ALA A 104 30.91 19.64 -14.67
C ALA A 104 30.16 19.66 -16.01
N GLU A 105 30.78 20.22 -17.04
CA GLU A 105 30.20 20.21 -18.39
C GLU A 105 30.00 18.77 -18.87
N ASN A 106 28.85 18.50 -19.49
CA ASN A 106 28.55 17.18 -20.03
C ASN A 106 29.28 16.98 -21.36
N LEU A 107 30.53 16.53 -21.29
CA LEU A 107 31.36 16.26 -22.47
C LEU A 107 30.82 15.10 -23.33
N ILE A 108 30.08 14.16 -22.72
CA ILE A 108 29.57 12.97 -23.42
C ILE A 108 28.38 13.31 -24.32
N GLN A 109 27.55 14.28 -23.96
CA GLN A 109 26.36 14.69 -24.74
C GLN A 109 25.47 13.52 -25.20
N ARG A 110 25.38 12.44 -24.39
CA ARG A 110 24.70 11.17 -24.71
C ARG A 110 25.28 10.38 -25.90
N GLN A 111 26.48 10.70 -26.36
CA GLN A 111 27.23 9.93 -27.36
C GLN A 111 28.10 8.88 -26.66
N PHE A 112 27.51 7.72 -26.37
CA PHE A 112 28.17 6.72 -25.53
C PHE A 112 29.17 5.83 -26.30
N GLU A 113 29.01 5.70 -27.60
CA GLU A 113 29.91 4.92 -28.46
C GLU A 113 31.22 5.69 -28.70
N ALA A 114 32.33 4.97 -28.65
CA ALA A 114 33.67 5.49 -28.92
C ALA A 114 34.21 4.95 -30.25
N THR A 115 35.14 5.66 -30.88
CA THR A 115 35.74 5.24 -32.15
C THR A 115 37.06 4.52 -31.98
N LYS A 116 37.71 4.68 -30.82
CA LYS A 116 38.97 4.03 -30.45
C LYS A 116 38.88 3.41 -29.05
N PRO A 117 39.63 2.33 -28.78
CA PRO A 117 39.73 1.77 -27.43
C PRO A 117 40.13 2.83 -26.40
N MET A 118 39.55 2.76 -25.20
CA MET A 118 39.84 3.65 -24.06
C MET A 118 39.60 5.15 -24.30
N GLU A 119 38.87 5.52 -25.37
CA GLU A 119 38.52 6.92 -25.66
C GLU A 119 37.38 7.42 -24.75
N LYS A 120 36.42 6.54 -24.43
CA LYS A 120 35.33 6.82 -23.48
C LYS A 120 35.20 5.65 -22.52
N CYS A 121 35.48 5.90 -21.24
CA CYS A 121 35.37 4.89 -20.19
C CYS A 121 34.27 5.27 -19.21
N TYR A 122 33.43 4.30 -18.87
CA TYR A 122 32.34 4.47 -17.90
C TYR A 122 32.64 3.63 -16.67
N THR A 123 32.48 4.23 -15.50
CA THR A 123 32.70 3.54 -14.23
C THR A 123 31.53 3.77 -13.30
N ASP A 124 31.32 2.80 -12.43
CA ASP A 124 30.40 2.90 -11.30
C ASP A 124 31.07 2.31 -10.06
N VAL A 125 30.55 2.58 -8.86
CA VAL A 125 31.03 1.94 -7.63
C VAL A 125 29.87 1.15 -7.02
N THR A 126 30.02 -0.17 -6.96
CA THR A 126 29.03 -1.04 -6.33
C THR A 126 29.57 -1.61 -5.02
N GLU A 127 28.84 -1.40 -3.92
CA GLU A 127 29.12 -1.99 -2.61
C GLU A 127 28.46 -3.38 -2.50
N PHE A 128 29.23 -4.37 -2.08
CA PHE A 128 28.76 -5.71 -1.74
C PHE A 128 28.96 -5.97 -0.24
N ALA A 129 27.86 -6.30 0.44
CA ALA A 129 27.91 -6.79 1.81
C ALA A 129 28.09 -8.33 1.79
N ILE A 130 29.06 -8.84 2.55
CA ILE A 130 29.28 -10.28 2.70
C ILE A 130 28.35 -10.78 3.83
N PRO A 131 27.39 -11.70 3.58
CA PRO A 131 26.38 -12.12 4.57
C PRO A 131 26.91 -12.75 5.87
N ALA A 132 28.22 -12.94 6.01
CA ALA A 132 28.88 -13.55 7.17
C ALA A 132 30.09 -12.75 7.69
N SER A 133 30.31 -11.53 7.19
CA SER A 133 31.43 -10.68 7.60
C SER A 133 30.95 -9.24 7.82
N THR A 134 31.62 -8.52 8.72
CA THR A 134 31.45 -7.07 8.85
C THR A 134 32.15 -6.29 7.72
N GLN A 135 32.88 -6.99 6.86
CA GLN A 135 33.59 -6.42 5.73
C GLN A 135 32.65 -6.08 4.58
N LYS A 136 32.98 -4.97 3.91
CA LYS A 136 32.36 -4.51 2.68
C LYS A 136 33.36 -4.65 1.54
N LEU A 137 32.91 -5.17 0.42
CA LEU A 137 33.69 -5.18 -0.82
C LEU A 137 33.16 -4.09 -1.74
N TYR A 138 34.07 -3.42 -2.45
CA TYR A 138 33.72 -2.43 -3.45
C TYR A 138 34.22 -2.90 -4.80
N LEU A 139 33.33 -2.91 -5.78
CA LEU A 139 33.64 -3.20 -7.17
C LEU A 139 33.60 -1.90 -7.96
N LEU A 140 34.67 -1.65 -8.71
CA LEU A 140 34.77 -0.57 -9.68
C LEU A 140 34.92 -1.19 -11.07
N PRO A 141 33.82 -1.51 -11.78
CA PRO A 141 33.91 -1.92 -13.17
C PRO A 141 34.27 -0.72 -14.05
N VAL A 142 35.19 -0.93 -14.99
CA VAL A 142 35.47 0.00 -16.07
C VAL A 142 34.92 -0.59 -17.36
N LEU A 143 33.94 0.09 -17.96
CA LEU A 143 33.36 -0.24 -19.26
C LEU A 143 34.02 0.62 -20.35
N ASP A 144 34.62 -0.01 -21.36
CA ASP A 144 35.09 0.69 -22.56
C ASP A 144 33.92 0.92 -23.54
N GLY A 145 33.70 2.18 -23.92
CA GLY A 145 32.67 2.59 -24.88
C GLY A 145 32.95 2.20 -26.34
N PHE A 146 34.13 1.67 -26.67
CA PHE A 146 34.46 1.17 -28.01
C PHE A 146 33.92 -0.26 -28.26
N ASN A 147 34.29 -1.20 -27.39
CA ASN A 147 33.97 -2.63 -27.56
C ASN A 147 33.01 -3.17 -26.48
N SER A 148 32.56 -2.34 -25.54
CA SER A 148 31.73 -2.74 -24.40
C SER A 148 32.38 -3.80 -23.50
N GLU A 149 33.71 -3.92 -23.52
CA GLU A 149 34.42 -4.79 -22.59
C GLU A 149 34.44 -4.18 -21.19
N ILE A 150 34.29 -5.05 -20.20
CA ILE A 150 34.31 -4.68 -18.79
C ILE A 150 35.61 -5.18 -18.17
N SER A 151 36.42 -4.25 -17.67
CA SER A 151 37.59 -4.52 -16.84
C SER A 151 37.26 -4.23 -15.38
N PRO A 152 36.99 -5.25 -14.55
CA PRO A 152 36.66 -5.05 -13.15
C PRO A 152 37.92 -4.86 -12.29
N ILE A 153 37.89 -3.84 -11.43
CA ILE A 153 38.86 -3.70 -10.33
C ILE A 153 38.11 -3.97 -9.03
N ILE A 154 38.54 -5.01 -8.29
CA ILE A 154 38.01 -5.34 -6.96
C ILE A 154 39.02 -4.87 -5.93
N PHE A 155 38.57 -4.08 -4.96
CA PHE A 155 39.40 -3.71 -3.83
C PHE A 155 38.64 -3.81 -2.51
N GLN A 156 39.37 -4.21 -1.48
CA GLN A 156 38.88 -4.25 -0.11
C GLN A 156 39.38 -3.02 0.62
N LEU A 157 38.46 -2.14 1.03
CA LEU A 157 38.81 -1.06 1.95
C LEU A 157 38.80 -1.64 3.37
N HIS A 158 39.98 -1.73 3.99
CA HIS A 158 40.06 -1.89 5.43
C HIS A 158 39.56 -0.58 6.06
N GLN A 159 38.41 -0.63 6.73
CA GLN A 159 37.98 0.48 7.58
C GLN A 159 38.97 0.56 8.76
N THR A 160 39.62 1.70 8.93
CA THR A 160 40.36 2.09 10.15
C THR A 160 39.41 2.37 11.29
#